data_AF-A0A962HE91-F1
#
_entry.id   AF-A0A962HE91-F1
#
_cell.length_a   1.000
_cell.length_b   1.000
_cell.length_c   1.000
_cell.angle_alpha   90.00
_cell.angle_beta   90.00
_cell.angle_gamma   90.00
#
_symmetry.space_group_name_H-M   'P 1'
#
loop_
_entity.id
_entity.type
_entity.pdbx_description
1 polymer ?
#
loop_
_entity_poly.entity_id
_entity_poly.type
_entity_poly.pdbx_seq_one_letter_code
_entity_poly.pdbx_strand_id
1 'polypeptide(L)'
;MKKYLSRLVFLVPVLFCGVLLLCPDWQARLLAASNIGYGFYGTATDDILLQNTATGDYRLFEVSAGQVVGNHKVAVYSSSGYSFQGIGSFDGDLINDVLLRSNSTGVFKQFFFSSGNVSSVATPSYWASADWAYVGVGDFDGFNWTAGVLTRNQITGAYRLYPPYSAPQSLGLYADLNIQVVAIKDFDRDRDFDVLTRSSATGKYKLFEIENNAVVSVSSVNLWSSSDWQFVAAADLDGDLDSDIILRNINTGVWRYSLMQNRQVVASGSLPLFTSSDWVFQQAADLDGDWDFDILLRSASNGKWRAFTLQNASVTGNYSFNLYSSADWQIQN
;
A
#
# COMPACT_ATOMS: atom_id res chain seq x y z
N MET A 1 21.96 12.97 57.67
CA MET A 1 20.58 13.50 57.52
C MET A 1 19.67 12.39 57.00
N LYS A 2 18.35 12.59 57.08
CA LYS A 2 17.22 11.64 56.99
C LYS A 2 17.36 10.40 56.07
N LYS A 3 16.95 9.25 56.62
CA LYS A 3 16.49 8.04 55.92
C LYS A 3 15.10 8.27 55.29
N TYR A 4 14.79 7.56 54.20
CA TYR A 4 13.46 6.97 53.97
C TYR A 4 13.70 5.60 53.29
N LEU A 5 13.43 4.45 53.92
CA LEU A 5 12.16 3.82 54.31
C LEU A 5 11.35 3.24 53.14
N SER A 6 11.21 1.91 53.22
CA SER A 6 10.53 0.97 52.34
C SER A 6 9.01 0.91 52.54
N ARG A 7 8.28 0.38 51.54
CA ARG A 7 7.18 -0.57 51.76
C ARG A 7 6.93 -1.43 50.53
N LEU A 8 6.54 -2.68 50.78
CA LEU A 8 6.19 -3.74 49.82
C LEU A 8 4.90 -4.42 50.32
N VAL A 9 4.20 -5.16 49.45
CA VAL A 9 3.07 -6.10 49.70
C VAL A 9 1.74 -5.51 50.26
N PHE A 10 0.53 -6.05 49.99
CA PHE A 10 0.09 -7.36 49.45
C PHE A 10 -1.15 -7.30 48.49
N LEU A 11 -1.51 -8.47 47.93
CA LEU A 11 -2.56 -8.90 46.97
C LEU A 11 -4.03 -8.40 47.22
N VAL A 12 -4.89 -8.07 46.20
CA VAL A 12 -5.77 -8.93 45.31
C VAL A 12 -6.94 -9.60 46.09
N PRO A 13 -8.23 -9.74 45.63
CA PRO A 13 -8.76 -9.95 44.24
C PRO A 13 -10.16 -9.35 43.79
N VAL A 14 -10.50 -9.50 42.47
CA VAL A 14 -11.84 -9.90 41.87
C VAL A 14 -13.05 -8.91 41.90
N LEU A 15 -13.90 -8.70 40.85
CA LEU A 15 -14.02 -9.22 39.46
C LEU A 15 -14.72 -8.24 38.47
N PHE A 16 -14.15 -8.09 37.27
CA PHE A 16 -14.73 -7.90 35.91
C PHE A 16 -16.02 -7.10 35.61
N CYS A 17 -15.89 -6.10 34.73
CA CYS A 17 -16.35 -6.10 33.32
C CYS A 17 -15.72 -4.87 32.60
N GLY A 18 -15.19 -4.90 31.37
CA GLY A 18 -14.82 -5.97 30.44
C GLY A 18 -14.02 -5.37 29.26
N VAL A 19 -12.94 -6.03 28.83
CA VAL A 19 -12.00 -5.65 27.74
C VAL A 19 -11.28 -4.30 27.90
N LEU A 20 -9.97 -4.36 28.21
CA LEU A 20 -9.07 -3.22 28.31
C LEU A 20 -8.37 -2.94 26.96
N LEU A 21 -8.17 -1.65 26.68
CA LEU A 21 -7.35 -1.06 25.61
C LEU A 21 -6.01 -1.77 25.35
N LEU A 22 -5.59 -1.83 24.07
CA LEU A 22 -4.23 -1.47 23.66
C LEU A 22 -4.20 -0.84 22.25
N CYS A 23 -3.66 0.38 22.19
CA CYS A 23 -3.11 1.12 21.04
C CYS A 23 -4.06 1.62 19.91
N PRO A 24 -4.06 2.93 19.60
CA PRO A 24 -4.73 3.48 18.43
C PRO A 24 -3.91 3.28 17.14
N ASP A 25 -4.62 3.24 16.01
CA ASP A 25 -4.17 3.57 14.64
C ASP A 25 -2.81 3.02 14.18
N TRP A 26 -2.74 1.69 14.01
CA TRP A 26 -1.77 1.04 13.12
C TRP A 26 -2.48 0.46 11.89
N GLN A 27 -2.87 1.33 10.95
CA GLN A 27 -3.22 0.91 9.59
C GLN A 27 -2.04 1.18 8.65
N ALA A 28 -1.12 0.22 8.56
CA ALA A 28 -0.20 0.15 7.43
C ALA A 28 -0.98 -0.32 6.20
N ARG A 29 -1.01 0.48 5.11
CA ARG A 29 -1.79 0.16 3.92
C ARG A 29 -1.32 0.85 2.62
N LEU A 30 -0.39 0.18 1.92
CA LEU A 30 -0.42 -0.11 0.45
C LEU A 30 -0.76 1.10 -0.48
N LEU A 31 0.15 1.72 -1.27
CA LEU A 31 1.24 1.25 -2.17
C LEU A 31 2.35 2.36 -2.32
N ALA A 32 3.44 2.26 -3.11
CA ALA A 32 3.72 1.43 -4.28
C ALA A 32 5.19 0.99 -4.44
N ALA A 33 5.35 -0.24 -4.93
CA ALA A 33 6.35 -0.60 -5.92
C ALA A 33 5.76 -0.29 -7.31
N SER A 34 6.54 0.02 -8.35
CA SER A 34 6.01 0.25 -9.69
C SER A 34 5.14 -0.94 -10.11
N ASN A 35 3.92 -0.67 -10.52
CA ASN A 35 3.10 -1.58 -11.31
C ASN A 35 2.58 -0.84 -12.56
N ILE A 36 3.29 0.25 -12.86
CA ILE A 36 3.20 1.15 -13.99
C ILE A 36 4.61 1.71 -14.14
N GLY A 37 5.25 1.49 -15.29
CA GLY A 37 6.60 1.97 -15.53
C GLY A 37 7.66 1.25 -14.68
N TYR A 38 8.67 2.01 -14.26
CA TYR A 38 9.87 1.55 -13.59
C TYR A 38 9.99 2.10 -12.17
N GLY A 39 10.96 1.59 -11.41
CA GLY A 39 11.40 2.20 -10.16
C GLY A 39 11.80 3.68 -10.31
N PHE A 40 12.07 4.35 -9.18
CA PHE A 40 12.53 5.75 -9.17
C PHE A 40 13.81 5.97 -9.99
N TYR A 41 14.61 4.92 -10.24
CA TYR A 41 15.79 4.95 -11.11
C TYR A 41 15.56 4.62 -12.60
N GLY A 42 14.35 4.25 -13.02
CA GLY A 42 14.10 3.81 -14.40
C GLY A 42 14.54 2.36 -14.67
N THR A 43 14.65 1.55 -13.62
CA THR A 43 15.01 0.12 -13.64
C THR A 43 13.79 -0.78 -13.55
N ALA A 44 13.88 -1.99 -14.10
CA ALA A 44 12.84 -3.03 -13.98
C ALA A 44 12.60 -3.47 -12.52
N THR A 45 13.59 -3.30 -11.64
CA THR A 45 13.45 -3.53 -10.20
C THR A 45 12.86 -2.33 -9.48
N ASP A 46 12.04 -2.62 -8.48
CA ASP A 46 11.37 -1.65 -7.64
C ASP A 46 12.21 -1.15 -6.47
N ASP A 47 12.32 0.17 -6.38
CA ASP A 47 13.01 0.85 -5.31
C ASP A 47 12.12 1.08 -4.08
N ILE A 48 12.74 1.32 -2.92
CA ILE A 48 12.03 1.45 -1.64
C ILE A 48 12.21 2.86 -1.06
N LEU A 49 11.09 3.54 -0.81
CA LEU A 49 11.05 4.84 -0.16
C LEU A 49 10.72 4.71 1.34
N LEU A 50 11.70 5.00 2.20
CA LEU A 50 11.50 5.10 3.66
C LEU A 50 11.38 6.56 4.10
N GLN A 51 10.47 6.86 5.01
CA GLN A 51 10.48 8.09 5.80
C GLN A 51 10.97 7.81 7.22
N ASN A 52 11.70 8.77 7.78
CA ASN A 52 11.94 8.87 9.21
C ASN A 52 10.77 9.60 9.88
N THR A 53 9.99 8.91 10.72
CA THR A 53 8.81 9.49 11.40
C THR A 53 9.17 10.53 12.46
N ALA A 54 10.43 10.58 12.93
CA ALA A 54 10.89 11.55 13.93
C ALA A 54 11.39 12.87 13.31
N THR A 55 12.02 12.82 12.12
CA THR A 55 12.53 14.03 11.41
C THR A 55 11.69 14.44 10.21
N GLY A 56 10.87 13.53 9.67
CA GLY A 56 10.16 13.68 8.40
C GLY A 56 11.02 13.41 7.15
N ASP A 57 12.32 13.13 7.29
CA ASP A 57 13.24 12.90 6.17
C ASP A 57 12.88 11.68 5.32
N TYR A 58 13.05 11.78 4.00
CA TYR A 58 12.87 10.67 3.06
C TYR A 58 14.20 10.10 2.56
N ARG A 59 14.24 8.77 2.39
CA ARG A 59 15.38 7.99 1.88
C ARG A 59 14.89 7.03 0.81
N LEU A 60 15.52 7.11 -0.36
CA LEU A 60 15.32 6.17 -1.46
C LEU A 60 16.42 5.10 -1.39
N PHE A 61 16.02 3.84 -1.48
CA PHE A 61 16.90 2.69 -1.52
C PHE A 61 16.79 2.04 -2.90
N GLU A 62 17.90 2.05 -3.63
CA GLU A 62 18.03 1.37 -4.92
C GLU A 62 18.10 -0.14 -4.67
N VAL A 63 17.25 -0.90 -5.37
CA VAL A 63 17.17 -2.37 -5.24
C VAL A 63 17.56 -3.02 -6.56
N SER A 64 18.35 -4.08 -6.49
CA SER A 64 18.74 -4.89 -7.65
C SER A 64 18.98 -6.35 -7.23
N ALA A 65 18.45 -7.31 -7.99
CA ALA A 65 18.60 -8.75 -7.75
C ALA A 65 18.27 -9.17 -6.29
N GLY A 66 17.15 -8.69 -5.76
CA GLY A 66 16.64 -8.99 -4.43
C GLY A 66 17.44 -8.35 -3.29
N GLN A 67 18.32 -7.38 -3.57
CA GLN A 67 19.23 -6.76 -2.61
C GLN A 67 19.26 -5.23 -2.70
N VAL A 68 19.45 -4.57 -1.57
CA VAL A 68 19.71 -3.12 -1.50
C VAL A 68 21.12 -2.82 -2.00
N VAL A 69 21.24 -2.02 -3.05
CA VAL A 69 22.53 -1.60 -3.65
C VAL A 69 22.85 -0.12 -3.42
N GLY A 70 21.84 0.73 -3.19
CA GLY A 70 21.99 2.17 -2.98
C GLY A 70 21.16 2.73 -1.80
N ASN A 71 21.51 3.93 -1.32
CA ASN A 71 20.77 4.67 -0.28
C ASN A 71 21.02 6.18 -0.42
N HIS A 72 19.98 6.91 -0.81
CA HIS A 72 20.05 8.31 -1.21
C HIS A 72 19.07 9.16 -0.38
N LYS A 73 19.50 10.35 0.06
CA LYS A 73 18.59 11.32 0.69
C LYS A 73 17.84 12.06 -0.40
N VAL A 74 16.52 12.06 -0.29
CA VAL A 74 15.62 12.66 -1.29
C VAL A 74 15.21 14.07 -0.86
N ALA A 75 15.06 14.98 -1.81
CA ALA A 75 14.62 16.36 -1.60
C ALA A 75 13.08 16.53 -1.46
N VAL A 76 12.39 15.52 -0.93
CA VAL A 76 10.97 15.60 -0.53
C VAL A 76 10.87 16.30 0.85
N TYR A 77 9.76 16.98 1.15
CA TYR A 77 9.62 17.81 2.36
C TYR A 77 9.90 17.03 3.66
N SER A 78 11.01 17.35 4.33
CA SER A 78 11.42 16.78 5.62
C SER A 78 10.74 17.47 6.81
N SER A 79 9.41 17.59 6.80
CA SER A 79 8.68 18.30 7.87
C SER A 79 7.32 17.69 8.14
N SER A 80 6.91 17.67 9.41
CA SER A 80 5.61 17.15 9.89
C SER A 80 4.38 17.93 9.40
N GLY A 81 4.56 19.00 8.59
CA GLY A 81 3.48 19.74 7.96
C GLY A 81 2.82 19.03 6.77
N TYR A 82 3.42 17.94 6.28
CA TYR A 82 2.88 17.11 5.20
C TYR A 82 2.85 15.62 5.60
N SER A 83 1.84 14.90 5.13
CA SER A 83 1.73 13.45 5.13
C SER A 83 1.99 12.91 3.72
N PHE A 84 2.61 11.74 3.63
CA PHE A 84 2.63 10.96 2.39
C PHE A 84 1.23 10.49 2.04
N GLN A 85 0.94 10.34 0.74
CA GLN A 85 -0.33 9.82 0.24
C GLN A 85 -0.14 8.66 -0.75
N GLY A 86 0.86 8.70 -1.64
CA GLY A 86 1.05 7.61 -2.60
C GLY A 86 2.17 7.86 -3.62
N ILE A 87 2.43 6.83 -4.43
CA ILE A 87 3.42 6.80 -5.51
C ILE A 87 2.76 6.37 -6.84
N GLY A 88 3.18 6.98 -7.94
CA GLY A 88 2.84 6.61 -9.32
C GLY A 88 3.38 7.67 -10.30
N SER A 89 3.47 7.40 -11.60
CA SER A 89 3.91 8.40 -12.59
C SER A 89 2.81 9.43 -12.84
N PHE A 90 3.01 10.68 -12.41
CA PHE A 90 2.00 11.74 -12.50
C PHE A 90 2.16 12.64 -13.74
N ASP A 91 3.27 12.53 -14.47
CA ASP A 91 3.51 13.19 -15.76
C ASP A 91 3.65 12.23 -16.95
N GLY A 92 3.55 10.92 -16.72
CA GLY A 92 3.50 9.90 -17.77
C GLY A 92 4.86 9.57 -18.38
N ASP A 93 5.95 9.79 -17.65
CA ASP A 93 7.32 9.48 -18.06
C ASP A 93 7.78 8.04 -17.73
N LEU A 94 6.91 7.25 -17.10
CA LEU A 94 7.15 5.90 -16.55
C LEU A 94 8.08 5.83 -15.33
N ILE A 95 8.38 6.95 -14.69
CA ILE A 95 9.10 7.01 -13.41
C ILE A 95 8.09 7.25 -12.28
N ASN A 96 8.32 6.58 -11.15
CA ASN A 96 7.52 6.77 -9.95
C ASN A 96 7.73 8.16 -9.31
N ASP A 97 6.64 8.90 -9.11
CA ASP A 97 6.63 10.18 -8.40
C ASP A 97 6.06 10.06 -6.99
N VAL A 98 6.15 11.12 -6.17
CA VAL A 98 5.59 11.13 -4.80
C VAL A 98 4.48 12.17 -4.64
N LEU A 99 3.32 11.73 -4.14
CA LEU A 99 2.21 12.57 -3.73
C LEU A 99 2.24 12.80 -2.20
N LEU A 100 2.34 14.06 -1.78
CA LEU A 100 2.14 14.49 -0.39
C LEU A 100 0.86 15.32 -0.23
N ARG A 101 0.30 15.35 0.99
CA ARG A 101 -0.80 16.24 1.38
C ARG A 101 -0.44 17.07 2.60
N SER A 102 -0.76 18.36 2.58
CA SER A 102 -0.58 19.26 3.72
C SER A 102 -1.54 18.91 4.85
N ASN A 103 -0.99 18.68 6.05
CA ASN A 103 -1.75 18.34 7.25
C ASN A 103 -2.61 19.50 7.78
N SER A 104 -2.26 20.74 7.43
CA SER A 104 -2.97 21.96 7.88
C SER A 104 -3.93 22.54 6.84
N THR A 105 -3.71 22.30 5.55
CA THR A 105 -4.51 22.90 4.46
C THR A 105 -5.23 21.87 3.59
N GLY A 106 -4.87 20.59 3.67
CA GLY A 106 -5.41 19.54 2.81
C GLY A 106 -4.96 19.62 1.34
N VAL A 107 -4.13 20.60 0.96
CA VAL A 107 -3.59 20.81 -0.39
C VAL A 107 -2.55 19.73 -0.71
N PHE A 108 -2.57 19.23 -1.94
CA PHE A 108 -1.65 18.21 -2.42
C PHE A 108 -0.41 18.81 -3.11
N LYS A 109 0.68 18.04 -3.14
CA LYS A 109 1.95 18.33 -3.81
C LYS A 109 2.44 17.06 -4.50
N GLN A 110 2.78 17.18 -5.79
CA GLN A 110 3.45 16.13 -6.55
C GLN A 110 4.93 16.48 -6.66
N PHE A 111 5.79 15.54 -6.33
CA PHE A 111 7.24 15.61 -6.49
C PHE A 111 7.60 14.70 -7.63
N PHE A 112 7.97 15.27 -8.77
CA PHE A 112 8.36 14.52 -9.96
C PHE A 112 9.79 14.00 -9.79
N PHE A 113 10.08 12.78 -10.25
CA PHE A 113 11.40 12.19 -10.14
C PHE A 113 12.07 12.01 -11.50
N SER A 114 13.39 11.87 -11.49
CA SER A 114 14.19 11.42 -12.63
C SER A 114 15.51 10.88 -12.10
N SER A 115 15.86 9.64 -12.46
CA SER A 115 17.08 8.94 -12.00
C SER A 115 17.29 9.05 -10.48
N GLY A 116 16.26 8.73 -9.70
CA GLY A 116 16.26 8.73 -8.22
C GLY A 116 16.29 10.10 -7.54
N ASN A 117 16.17 11.21 -8.31
CA ASN A 117 16.22 12.58 -7.79
C ASN A 117 14.92 13.32 -8.09
N VAL A 118 14.50 14.22 -7.20
CA VAL A 118 13.36 15.12 -7.47
C VAL A 118 13.74 16.09 -8.59
N SER A 119 13.05 15.99 -9.73
CA SER A 119 13.26 16.82 -10.92
C SER A 119 12.49 18.15 -10.82
N SER A 120 11.24 18.11 -10.35
CA SER A 120 10.39 19.29 -10.15
C SER A 120 9.26 19.03 -9.15
N VAL A 121 8.46 20.06 -8.82
CA VAL A 121 7.35 19.95 -7.85
C VAL A 121 6.12 20.74 -8.33
N ALA A 122 4.98 20.07 -8.46
CA ALA A 122 3.69 20.70 -8.78
C ALA A 122 2.74 20.82 -7.58
N THR A 123 1.71 21.63 -7.76
CA THR A 123 0.58 21.79 -6.83
C THR A 123 -0.71 21.50 -7.59
N PRO A 124 -1.14 20.24 -7.69
CA PRO A 124 -2.34 19.90 -8.43
C PRO A 124 -3.59 20.53 -7.79
N SER A 125 -4.58 20.89 -8.62
CA SER A 125 -5.83 21.53 -8.16
C SER A 125 -6.86 20.50 -7.64
N TYR A 126 -6.40 19.59 -6.78
CA TYR A 126 -7.25 18.60 -6.13
C TYR A 126 -8.08 19.24 -5.00
N TRP A 127 -9.27 18.70 -4.71
CA TRP A 127 -10.17 19.31 -3.73
C TRP A 127 -9.64 19.17 -2.30
N ALA A 128 -9.18 20.28 -1.73
CA ALA A 128 -8.71 20.37 -0.36
C ALA A 128 -9.87 20.66 0.61
N SER A 129 -10.62 19.61 1.01
CA SER A 129 -11.51 19.64 2.19
C SER A 129 -11.15 18.50 3.15
N ALA A 130 -11.39 18.72 4.45
CA ALA A 130 -11.26 17.69 5.47
C ALA A 130 -12.22 16.51 5.25
N ASP A 131 -13.38 16.74 4.64
CA ASP A 131 -14.37 15.68 4.36
C ASP A 131 -13.88 14.67 3.32
N TRP A 132 -12.87 15.01 2.52
CA TRP A 132 -12.32 14.15 1.47
C TRP A 132 -10.95 13.61 1.90
N ALA A 133 -10.84 12.28 1.92
CA ALA A 133 -9.62 11.55 2.19
C ALA A 133 -9.10 10.89 0.91
N TYR A 134 -7.77 10.79 0.81
CA TYR A 134 -7.11 9.97 -0.21
C TYR A 134 -7.54 8.49 -0.09
N VAL A 135 -7.59 7.79 -1.22
CA VAL A 135 -7.93 6.37 -1.31
C VAL A 135 -6.83 5.58 -2.01
N GLY A 136 -6.30 6.11 -3.11
CA GLY A 136 -5.35 5.42 -3.95
C GLY A 136 -4.98 6.23 -5.19
N VAL A 137 -4.09 5.65 -6.00
CA VAL A 137 -3.50 6.19 -7.22
C VAL A 137 -3.42 5.06 -8.25
N GLY A 138 -3.53 5.37 -9.54
CA GLY A 138 -3.51 4.41 -10.63
C GLY A 138 -3.77 5.08 -11.98
N ASP A 139 -3.39 4.45 -13.10
CA ASP A 139 -3.79 4.90 -14.42
C ASP A 139 -5.20 4.37 -14.73
N PHE A 140 -6.22 5.21 -14.64
CA PHE A 140 -7.62 4.82 -14.81
C PHE A 140 -8.13 5.01 -16.24
N ASP A 141 -7.30 5.44 -17.19
CA ASP A 141 -7.66 5.56 -18.62
C ASP A 141 -6.69 4.85 -19.59
N GLY A 142 -5.72 4.10 -19.06
CA GLY A 142 -4.67 3.41 -19.80
C GLY A 142 -3.80 4.34 -20.66
N PHE A 143 -3.95 5.66 -20.53
CA PHE A 143 -3.38 6.61 -21.45
C PHE A 143 -2.01 7.06 -21.00
N ASN A 144 -1.00 6.50 -21.68
CA ASN A 144 0.40 6.85 -21.44
C ASN A 144 0.78 6.68 -19.95
N TRP A 145 0.19 5.69 -19.27
CA TRP A 145 0.62 5.26 -17.94
C TRP A 145 0.55 6.37 -16.88
N THR A 146 -0.35 7.33 -17.06
CA THR A 146 -0.38 8.57 -16.27
C THR A 146 -1.39 8.47 -15.14
N ALA A 147 -0.91 8.48 -13.90
CA ALA A 147 -1.72 8.16 -12.75
C ALA A 147 -2.70 9.29 -12.36
N GLY A 148 -3.98 8.93 -12.25
CA GLY A 148 -5.01 9.71 -11.55
C GLY A 148 -5.00 9.46 -10.05
N VAL A 149 -5.71 10.31 -9.29
CA VAL A 149 -5.86 10.16 -7.83
C VAL A 149 -7.32 9.92 -7.46
N LEU A 150 -7.60 8.86 -6.71
CA LEU A 150 -8.94 8.58 -6.17
C LEU A 150 -9.06 9.13 -4.74
N THR A 151 -10.14 9.85 -4.46
CA THR A 151 -10.50 10.28 -3.11
C THR A 151 -11.94 9.89 -2.74
N ARG A 152 -12.21 9.78 -1.45
CA ARG A 152 -13.51 9.40 -0.89
C ARG A 152 -13.97 10.42 0.14
N ASN A 153 -15.24 10.78 0.07
CA ASN A 153 -15.88 11.59 1.07
C ASN A 153 -16.21 10.76 2.31
N GLN A 154 -15.69 11.13 3.47
CA GLN A 154 -15.84 10.39 4.73
C GLN A 154 -17.25 10.48 5.33
N ILE A 155 -18.06 11.46 4.92
CA ILE A 155 -19.43 11.67 5.43
C ILE A 155 -20.45 10.90 4.59
N THR A 156 -20.29 10.91 3.26
CA THR A 156 -21.27 10.36 2.30
C THR A 156 -20.83 9.03 1.67
N GLY A 157 -19.56 8.64 1.80
CA GLY A 157 -19.00 7.48 1.13
C GLY A 157 -18.75 7.67 -0.37
N ALA A 158 -19.12 8.82 -0.95
CA ALA A 158 -18.98 9.08 -2.39
C ALA A 158 -17.50 9.15 -2.83
N TYR A 159 -17.23 8.67 -4.04
CA TYR A 159 -15.89 8.66 -4.64
C TYR A 159 -15.75 9.73 -5.74
N ARG A 160 -14.56 10.31 -5.84
CA ARG A 160 -14.18 11.30 -6.85
C ARG A 160 -12.77 10.99 -7.36
N LEU A 161 -12.66 10.85 -8.67
CA LEU A 161 -11.42 10.68 -9.40
C LEU A 161 -10.91 12.05 -9.86
N TYR A 162 -9.61 12.26 -9.70
CA TYR A 162 -8.84 13.34 -10.32
C TYR A 162 -8.02 12.71 -11.44
N PRO A 163 -8.59 12.58 -12.65
CA PRO A 163 -7.89 12.03 -13.80
C PRO A 163 -6.73 12.94 -14.24
N PRO A 164 -5.75 12.42 -14.98
CA PRO A 164 -4.72 13.25 -15.59
C PRO A 164 -5.34 14.26 -16.57
N TYR A 165 -4.78 15.48 -16.59
CA TYR A 165 -5.05 16.57 -17.54
C TYR A 165 -6.53 16.99 -17.78
N SER A 166 -7.47 16.49 -16.99
CA SER A 166 -8.91 16.68 -17.19
C SER A 166 -9.65 17.01 -15.89
N ALA A 167 -10.95 17.32 -15.98
CA ALA A 167 -11.72 17.82 -14.84
C ALA A 167 -12.05 16.69 -13.84
N PRO A 168 -12.08 16.97 -12.51
CA PRO A 168 -12.44 15.96 -11.52
C PRO A 168 -13.86 15.43 -11.71
N GLN A 169 -14.04 14.11 -11.66
CA GLN A 169 -15.31 13.43 -11.93
C GLN A 169 -15.67 12.42 -10.85
N SER A 170 -16.95 11.98 -10.81
CA SER A 170 -17.35 10.87 -9.93
C SER A 170 -17.17 9.56 -10.68
N LEU A 171 -16.41 8.63 -10.10
CA LEU A 171 -16.02 7.38 -10.76
C LEU A 171 -17.19 6.39 -10.92
N GLY A 172 -18.29 6.55 -10.19
CA GLY A 172 -19.45 5.65 -10.24
C GLY A 172 -19.42 4.48 -9.23
N LEU A 173 -18.38 4.38 -8.39
CA LEU A 173 -18.34 3.46 -7.25
C LEU A 173 -19.48 3.73 -6.25
N TYR A 174 -19.95 2.70 -5.54
CA TYR A 174 -21.04 2.85 -4.56
C TYR A 174 -20.68 3.84 -3.44
N ALA A 175 -21.52 4.86 -3.25
CA ALA A 175 -21.46 5.76 -2.11
C ALA A 175 -22.04 5.10 -0.84
N ASP A 176 -21.29 4.17 -0.26
CA ASP A 176 -21.64 3.45 0.98
C ASP A 176 -20.46 3.48 1.95
N LEU A 177 -20.70 3.95 3.18
CA LEU A 177 -19.69 4.02 4.23
C LEU A 177 -19.11 2.64 4.60
N ASN A 178 -19.86 1.56 4.39
CA ASN A 178 -19.44 0.18 4.64
C ASN A 178 -18.60 -0.44 3.52
N ILE A 179 -18.49 0.20 2.35
CA ILE A 179 -17.64 -0.25 1.25
C ILE A 179 -16.30 0.47 1.33
N GLN A 180 -15.23 -0.30 1.43
CA GLN A 180 -13.85 0.18 1.43
C GLN A 180 -13.16 -0.28 0.15
N VAL A 181 -12.46 0.62 -0.54
CA VAL A 181 -11.48 0.21 -1.56
C VAL A 181 -10.34 -0.52 -0.84
N VAL A 182 -9.86 -1.60 -1.43
CA VAL A 182 -8.77 -2.41 -0.89
C VAL A 182 -7.58 -2.51 -1.82
N ALA A 183 -7.80 -2.43 -3.13
CA ALA A 183 -6.77 -2.25 -4.14
C ALA A 183 -7.29 -1.36 -5.28
N ILE A 184 -6.35 -0.71 -5.96
CA ILE A 184 -6.52 -0.08 -7.27
C ILE A 184 -5.38 -0.63 -8.11
N LYS A 185 -5.70 -1.42 -9.14
CA LYS A 185 -4.77 -2.25 -9.90
C LYS A 185 -5.43 -2.71 -11.20
N ASP A 186 -4.66 -2.95 -12.24
CA ASP A 186 -5.08 -3.76 -13.38
C ASP A 186 -5.36 -5.23 -12.93
N PHE A 187 -6.54 -5.76 -13.24
CA PHE A 187 -7.02 -7.11 -12.85
C PHE A 187 -7.47 -7.96 -14.08
N ASP A 188 -7.27 -7.47 -15.31
CA ASP A 188 -7.63 -8.15 -16.56
C ASP A 188 -6.72 -7.88 -17.77
N ARG A 189 -5.66 -7.09 -17.55
CA ARG A 189 -4.60 -6.76 -18.49
C ARG A 189 -5.02 -5.82 -19.62
N ASP A 190 -6.09 -5.05 -19.46
CA ASP A 190 -6.46 -4.00 -20.42
C ASP A 190 -5.65 -2.69 -20.27
N ARG A 191 -4.93 -2.54 -19.14
CA ARG A 191 -4.12 -1.40 -18.67
C ARG A 191 -4.89 -0.26 -18.01
N ASP A 192 -6.20 -0.34 -17.92
CA ASP A 192 -6.99 0.51 -17.04
C ASP A 192 -6.92 -0.04 -15.59
N PHE A 193 -6.73 0.83 -14.60
CA PHE A 193 -6.63 0.42 -13.19
C PHE A 193 -8.02 0.26 -12.55
N ASP A 194 -8.42 -1.00 -12.50
CA ASP A 194 -9.59 -1.51 -11.80
C ASP A 194 -9.61 -1.25 -10.29
N VAL A 195 -10.81 -1.31 -9.70
CA VAL A 195 -11.00 -1.04 -8.26
C VAL A 195 -11.59 -2.25 -7.53
N LEU A 196 -10.78 -2.90 -6.70
CA LEU A 196 -11.24 -3.93 -5.77
C LEU A 196 -11.73 -3.30 -4.48
N THR A 197 -12.94 -3.69 -4.05
CA THR A 197 -13.57 -3.24 -2.82
C THR A 197 -13.91 -4.40 -1.88
N ARG A 198 -14.02 -4.12 -0.58
CA ARG A 198 -14.53 -5.03 0.44
C ARG A 198 -15.61 -4.35 1.27
N SER A 199 -16.68 -5.08 1.57
CA SER A 199 -17.71 -4.69 2.52
C SER A 199 -17.28 -4.98 3.95
N SER A 200 -17.22 -3.98 4.83
CA SER A 200 -16.99 -4.17 6.27
C SER A 200 -18.15 -4.92 6.94
N ALA A 201 -19.37 -4.78 6.43
CA ALA A 201 -20.58 -5.39 6.96
C ALA A 201 -20.73 -6.90 6.63
N THR A 202 -20.14 -7.36 5.52
CA THR A 202 -20.30 -8.76 5.03
C THR A 202 -18.99 -9.48 4.74
N GLY A 203 -17.86 -8.78 4.78
CA GLY A 203 -16.54 -9.28 4.40
C GLY A 203 -16.35 -9.60 2.92
N LYS A 204 -17.41 -9.52 2.10
CA LYS A 204 -17.42 -9.84 0.66
C LYS A 204 -16.70 -8.80 -0.17
N TYR A 205 -16.20 -9.24 -1.33
CA TYR A 205 -15.45 -8.43 -2.27
C TYR A 205 -16.23 -8.18 -3.56
N LYS A 206 -16.03 -7.01 -4.15
CA LYS A 206 -16.50 -6.65 -5.49
C LYS A 206 -15.39 -5.96 -6.25
N LEU A 207 -15.20 -6.35 -7.49
CA LEU A 207 -14.26 -5.73 -8.43
C LEU A 207 -15.08 -4.88 -9.41
N PHE A 208 -14.65 -3.64 -9.61
CA PHE A 208 -15.24 -2.70 -10.54
C PHE A 208 -14.31 -2.54 -11.71
N GLU A 209 -14.81 -2.90 -12.89
CA GLU A 209 -14.15 -2.71 -14.17
C GLU A 209 -14.18 -1.21 -14.52
N ILE A 210 -13.02 -0.59 -14.65
CA ILE A 210 -12.86 0.81 -15.05
C ILE A 210 -12.32 0.83 -16.47
N GLU A 211 -12.97 1.55 -17.38
CA GLU A 211 -12.37 1.92 -18.67
C GLU A 211 -12.42 3.45 -18.79
N ASN A 212 -11.34 4.08 -19.26
CA ASN A 212 -11.36 5.49 -19.66
C ASN A 212 -11.92 6.45 -18.57
N ASN A 213 -11.50 6.25 -17.32
CA ASN A 213 -11.91 6.92 -16.09
C ASN A 213 -13.37 6.68 -15.62
N ALA A 214 -14.06 5.64 -16.10
CA ALA A 214 -15.44 5.35 -15.75
C ALA A 214 -15.69 3.87 -15.41
N VAL A 215 -16.51 3.58 -14.39
CA VAL A 215 -17.00 2.20 -14.14
C VAL A 215 -17.84 1.72 -15.32
N VAL A 216 -17.39 0.68 -16.01
CA VAL A 216 -18.16 0.00 -17.08
C VAL A 216 -18.85 -1.26 -16.59
N SER A 217 -18.28 -1.98 -15.60
CA SER A 217 -18.90 -3.17 -15.03
C SER A 217 -18.57 -3.38 -13.55
N VAL A 218 -19.26 -4.33 -12.90
CA VAL A 218 -18.98 -4.71 -11.52
C VAL A 218 -19.31 -6.18 -11.29
N SER A 219 -18.33 -6.93 -10.77
CA SER A 219 -18.43 -8.37 -10.48
C SER A 219 -18.30 -8.64 -8.97
N SER A 220 -18.65 -9.87 -8.56
CA SER A 220 -18.34 -10.35 -7.21
C SER A 220 -17.15 -11.30 -7.26
N VAL A 221 -16.15 -11.08 -6.41
CA VAL A 221 -14.93 -11.90 -6.40
C VAL A 221 -15.01 -12.93 -5.27
N ASN A 222 -14.85 -14.21 -5.59
CA ASN A 222 -15.02 -15.33 -4.67
C ASN A 222 -13.78 -15.59 -3.80
N LEU A 223 -13.48 -14.63 -2.92
CA LEU A 223 -12.36 -14.68 -1.97
C LEU A 223 -12.82 -15.12 -0.58
N TRP A 224 -11.87 -15.47 0.29
CA TRP A 224 -12.16 -15.75 1.71
C TRP A 224 -12.70 -14.51 2.43
N SER A 225 -14.01 -14.52 2.67
CA SER A 225 -14.76 -13.37 3.19
C SER A 225 -15.04 -13.40 4.69
N SER A 226 -14.56 -14.39 5.46
CA SER A 226 -14.74 -14.38 6.93
C SER A 226 -13.95 -13.24 7.59
N SER A 227 -14.34 -12.87 8.81
CA SER A 227 -13.63 -11.87 9.61
C SER A 227 -12.18 -12.24 9.91
N ASP A 228 -11.85 -13.53 9.86
CA ASP A 228 -10.50 -14.02 10.15
C ASP A 228 -9.52 -13.74 9.01
N TRP A 229 -10.02 -13.53 7.80
CA TRP A 229 -9.19 -13.22 6.63
C TRP A 229 -9.18 -11.71 6.35
N GLN A 230 -7.97 -11.18 6.27
CA GLN A 230 -7.69 -9.79 5.95
C GLN A 230 -7.02 -9.72 4.57
N PHE A 231 -7.49 -8.79 3.74
CA PHE A 231 -6.80 -8.39 2.52
C PHE A 231 -5.46 -7.72 2.88
N VAL A 232 -4.39 -8.19 2.24
CA VAL A 232 -3.03 -7.67 2.45
C VAL A 232 -2.60 -6.78 1.28
N ALA A 233 -2.59 -7.33 0.07
CA ALA A 233 -2.07 -6.68 -1.12
C ALA A 233 -2.72 -7.25 -2.39
N ALA A 234 -2.60 -6.50 -3.48
CA ALA A 234 -2.82 -6.98 -4.84
C ALA A 234 -1.59 -6.66 -5.70
N ALA A 235 -1.11 -7.65 -6.44
CA ALA A 235 0.14 -7.65 -7.18
C ALA A 235 0.19 -8.90 -8.08
N ASP A 236 0.83 -8.82 -9.24
CA ASP A 236 1.05 -9.96 -10.13
C ASP A 236 2.04 -10.95 -9.46
N LEU A 237 1.63 -12.19 -9.21
CA LEU A 237 2.46 -13.20 -8.54
C LEU A 237 2.87 -14.33 -9.48
N ASP A 238 2.40 -14.37 -10.73
CA ASP A 238 2.75 -15.42 -11.71
C ASP A 238 3.26 -14.94 -13.08
N GLY A 239 3.40 -13.63 -13.26
CA GLY A 239 4.03 -12.97 -14.41
C GLY A 239 3.10 -12.82 -15.62
N ASP A 240 1.78 -13.00 -15.44
CA ASP A 240 0.81 -12.87 -16.52
C ASP A 240 0.24 -11.45 -16.69
N LEU A 241 0.65 -10.51 -15.83
CA LEU A 241 0.25 -9.10 -15.73
C LEU A 241 -1.18 -8.83 -15.22
N ASP A 242 -1.95 -9.84 -14.82
CA ASP A 242 -3.15 -9.66 -13.99
C ASP A 242 -2.74 -9.48 -12.51
N SER A 243 -3.30 -8.50 -11.78
CA SER A 243 -2.97 -8.39 -10.34
C SER A 243 -3.68 -9.45 -9.49
N ASP A 244 -2.92 -10.38 -8.93
CA ASP A 244 -3.40 -11.35 -7.96
C ASP A 244 -3.71 -10.76 -6.59
N ILE A 245 -4.22 -11.59 -5.68
CA ILE A 245 -4.70 -11.16 -4.37
C ILE A 245 -4.06 -11.98 -3.25
N ILE A 246 -3.45 -11.28 -2.28
CA ILE A 246 -2.88 -11.88 -1.07
C ILE A 246 -3.79 -11.62 0.14
N LEU A 247 -4.15 -12.70 0.83
CA LEU A 247 -4.89 -12.66 2.10
C LEU A 247 -4.06 -13.28 3.23
N ARG A 248 -4.19 -12.73 4.43
CA ARG A 248 -3.64 -13.33 5.66
C ARG A 248 -4.74 -13.59 6.67
N ASN A 249 -4.66 -14.75 7.32
CA ASN A 249 -5.54 -15.10 8.43
C ASN A 249 -5.00 -14.48 9.72
N ILE A 250 -5.75 -13.59 10.37
CA ILE A 250 -5.29 -12.82 11.54
C ILE A 250 -5.13 -13.68 12.81
N ASN A 251 -5.83 -14.81 12.90
CA ASN A 251 -5.83 -15.68 14.07
C ASN A 251 -4.73 -16.76 14.02
N THR A 252 -4.44 -17.28 12.82
CA THR A 252 -3.46 -18.36 12.61
C THR A 252 -2.17 -17.89 11.95
N GLY A 253 -2.16 -16.69 11.39
CA GLY A 253 -1.05 -16.11 10.65
C GLY A 253 -0.82 -16.69 9.26
N VAL A 254 -1.62 -17.67 8.82
CA VAL A 254 -1.51 -18.34 7.52
C VAL A 254 -1.78 -17.37 6.37
N TRP A 255 -0.99 -17.46 5.30
CA TRP A 255 -1.12 -16.66 4.09
C TRP A 255 -1.71 -17.49 2.95
N ARG A 256 -2.47 -16.83 2.07
CA ARG A 256 -3.03 -17.40 0.84
C ARG A 256 -2.88 -16.41 -0.30
N TYR A 257 -2.70 -16.95 -1.50
CA TYR A 257 -2.87 -16.21 -2.75
C TYR A 257 -4.16 -16.67 -3.43
N SER A 258 -4.69 -15.80 -4.28
CA SER A 258 -5.72 -16.10 -5.27
C SER A 258 -5.26 -15.52 -6.59
N LEU A 259 -4.96 -16.41 -7.55
CA LEU A 259 -4.56 -16.03 -8.90
C LEU A 259 -5.79 -15.48 -9.63
N MET A 260 -5.64 -14.29 -10.22
CA MET A 260 -6.68 -13.56 -10.93
C MET A 260 -6.39 -13.61 -12.42
N GLN A 261 -7.39 -13.89 -13.25
CA GLN A 261 -7.30 -13.65 -14.69
C GLN A 261 -8.63 -13.08 -15.18
N ASN A 262 -8.58 -12.02 -16.00
CA ASN A 262 -9.79 -11.42 -16.60
C ASN A 262 -10.87 -11.14 -15.52
N ARG A 263 -10.49 -10.45 -14.44
CA ARG A 263 -11.35 -10.09 -13.29
C ARG A 263 -11.90 -11.28 -12.48
N GLN A 264 -11.42 -12.50 -12.65
CA GLN A 264 -11.92 -13.71 -11.98
C GLN A 264 -10.81 -14.53 -11.30
N VAL A 265 -11.13 -15.17 -10.16
CA VAL A 265 -10.18 -16.09 -9.48
C VAL A 265 -10.10 -17.40 -10.27
N VAL A 266 -8.94 -17.70 -10.86
CA VAL A 266 -8.69 -18.94 -11.61
C VAL A 266 -8.06 -20.04 -10.75
N ALA A 267 -7.23 -19.68 -9.77
CA ALA A 267 -6.61 -20.60 -8.83
C ALA A 267 -6.40 -19.95 -7.46
N SER A 268 -6.10 -20.74 -6.44
CA SER A 268 -5.75 -20.24 -5.10
C SER A 268 -5.00 -21.29 -4.30
N GLY A 269 -4.05 -20.83 -3.49
CA GLY A 269 -3.17 -21.71 -2.71
C GLY A 269 -2.78 -21.14 -1.36
N SER A 270 -1.92 -21.86 -0.64
CA SER A 270 -1.23 -21.36 0.53
C SER A 270 0.13 -20.80 0.13
N LEU A 271 0.44 -19.59 0.59
CA LEU A 271 1.74 -18.95 0.35
C LEU A 271 2.64 -19.19 1.57
N PRO A 272 3.80 -19.88 1.46
CA PRO A 272 4.59 -20.34 2.61
C PRO A 272 5.48 -19.24 3.23
N LEU A 273 4.88 -18.12 3.62
CA LEU A 273 5.53 -17.03 4.34
C LEU A 273 5.53 -17.27 5.87
N PHE A 274 6.24 -16.43 6.62
CA PHE A 274 6.27 -16.52 8.09
C PHE A 274 4.88 -16.27 8.70
N THR A 275 4.38 -17.27 9.44
CA THR A 275 3.05 -17.19 10.06
C THR A 275 3.02 -16.36 11.35
N SER A 276 4.11 -16.33 12.12
CA SER A 276 4.21 -15.55 13.37
C SER A 276 3.76 -14.10 13.18
N SER A 277 2.93 -13.60 14.11
CA SER A 277 2.44 -12.21 14.14
C SER A 277 3.57 -11.18 14.34
N ASP A 278 4.77 -11.62 14.74
CA ASP A 278 5.97 -10.78 14.74
C ASP A 278 6.33 -10.30 13.32
N TRP A 279 6.11 -11.12 12.29
CA TRP A 279 6.37 -10.74 10.90
C TRP A 279 5.15 -10.04 10.32
N VAL A 280 5.28 -8.76 10.04
CA VAL A 280 4.25 -7.89 9.47
C VAL A 280 4.51 -7.71 7.99
N PHE A 281 3.46 -7.75 7.17
CA PHE A 281 3.54 -7.38 5.74
C PHE A 281 4.01 -5.94 5.61
N GLN A 282 4.87 -5.65 4.63
CA GLN A 282 5.29 -4.30 4.35
C GLN A 282 5.01 -3.91 2.89
N GLN A 283 5.41 -4.74 1.93
CA GLN A 283 5.28 -4.43 0.51
C GLN A 283 5.21 -5.71 -0.33
N ALA A 284 4.53 -5.59 -1.48
CA ALA A 284 4.67 -6.49 -2.62
C ALA A 284 5.30 -5.68 -3.75
N ALA A 285 6.35 -6.19 -4.40
CA ALA A 285 7.22 -5.44 -5.31
C ALA A 285 8.04 -6.40 -6.18
N ASP A 286 8.38 -6.06 -7.42
CA ASP A 286 9.43 -6.79 -8.14
C ASP A 286 10.80 -6.37 -7.57
N LEU A 287 11.39 -7.20 -6.68
CA LEU A 287 12.66 -6.86 -6.02
C LEU A 287 13.88 -7.44 -6.75
N ASP A 288 13.73 -8.38 -7.68
CA ASP A 288 14.85 -9.04 -8.36
C ASP A 288 14.91 -8.91 -9.88
N GLY A 289 13.82 -8.45 -10.50
CA GLY A 289 13.69 -8.01 -11.89
C GLY A 289 13.10 -9.05 -12.83
N ASP A 290 12.43 -10.08 -12.31
CA ASP A 290 11.86 -11.19 -13.08
C ASP A 290 10.37 -11.04 -13.43
N TRP A 291 9.75 -9.93 -13.01
CA TRP A 291 8.35 -9.54 -13.22
C TRP A 291 7.32 -10.27 -12.34
N ASP A 292 7.71 -11.25 -11.52
CA ASP A 292 6.87 -11.78 -10.43
C ASP A 292 7.00 -10.85 -9.19
N PHE A 293 5.90 -10.49 -8.50
CA PHE A 293 5.99 -9.62 -7.31
C PHE A 293 6.39 -10.40 -6.04
N ASP A 294 7.55 -10.03 -5.51
CA ASP A 294 8.12 -10.50 -4.25
C ASP A 294 7.44 -9.91 -3.02
N ILE A 295 7.65 -10.53 -1.85
CA ILE A 295 7.05 -10.11 -0.58
C ILE A 295 8.10 -9.66 0.45
N LEU A 296 8.01 -8.40 0.86
CA LEU A 296 8.81 -7.82 1.94
C LEU A 296 8.06 -7.88 3.28
N LEU A 297 8.65 -8.54 4.27
CA LEU A 297 8.17 -8.60 5.66
C LEU A 297 9.15 -7.92 6.63
N ARG A 298 8.62 -7.36 7.71
CA ARG A 298 9.41 -6.80 8.82
C ARG A 298 9.02 -7.42 10.16
N SER A 299 10.02 -7.72 10.99
CA SER A 299 9.83 -8.16 12.37
C SER A 299 9.50 -6.98 13.28
N ALA A 300 8.36 -7.03 13.96
CA ALA A 300 7.91 -6.00 14.90
C ALA A 300 8.77 -5.95 16.18
N SER A 301 9.30 -7.09 16.64
CA SER A 301 10.09 -7.18 17.89
C SER A 301 11.53 -6.69 17.76
N ASN A 302 12.14 -6.76 16.58
CA ASN A 302 13.56 -6.46 16.37
C ASN A 302 13.88 -5.66 15.11
N GLY A 303 12.87 -5.30 14.31
CA GLY A 303 12.99 -4.41 13.17
C GLY A 303 13.70 -4.98 11.94
N LYS A 304 14.13 -6.26 11.95
CA LYS A 304 14.76 -6.92 10.80
C LYS A 304 13.77 -7.08 9.63
N TRP A 305 14.31 -7.07 8.42
CA TRP A 305 13.57 -7.21 7.18
C TRP A 305 13.91 -8.53 6.49
N ARG A 306 12.92 -9.12 5.82
CA ARG A 306 13.04 -10.36 5.05
C ARG A 306 12.28 -10.22 3.73
N ALA A 307 12.99 -10.39 2.62
CA ALA A 307 12.39 -10.50 1.30
C ALA A 307 12.19 -11.98 0.97
N PHE A 308 11.02 -12.31 0.46
CA PHE A 308 10.69 -13.61 -0.09
C PHE A 308 10.55 -13.43 -1.60
N THR A 309 11.44 -14.04 -2.36
CA THR A 309 11.32 -14.00 -3.82
C THR A 309 10.24 -15.00 -4.26
N LEU A 310 9.40 -14.61 -5.21
CA LEU A 310 8.32 -15.43 -5.75
C LEU A 310 8.61 -15.79 -7.21
N GLN A 311 7.94 -16.82 -7.70
CA GLN A 311 7.78 -17.12 -9.13
C GLN A 311 6.57 -18.01 -9.27
N ASN A 312 5.60 -17.65 -10.11
CA ASN A 312 4.41 -18.49 -10.37
C ASN A 312 3.68 -18.87 -9.04
N ALA A 313 3.39 -17.84 -8.24
CA ALA A 313 2.84 -17.84 -6.88
C ALA A 313 3.55 -18.78 -5.88
N SER A 314 4.80 -19.15 -6.18
CA SER A 314 5.62 -20.09 -5.40
C SER A 314 6.85 -19.38 -4.86
N VAL A 315 7.15 -19.54 -3.56
CA VAL A 315 8.33 -18.93 -2.95
C VAL A 315 9.60 -19.63 -3.45
N THR A 316 10.45 -18.89 -4.17
CA THR A 316 11.74 -19.35 -4.69
C THR A 316 12.89 -19.09 -3.71
N GLY A 317 12.78 -18.04 -2.89
CA GLY A 317 13.85 -17.60 -1.98
C GLY A 317 13.36 -16.88 -0.73
N ASN A 318 14.25 -16.69 0.24
CA ASN A 318 13.95 -16.02 1.52
C ASN A 318 15.23 -15.47 2.15
N TYR A 319 15.47 -14.17 1.98
CA TYR A 319 16.75 -13.52 2.25
C TYR A 319 16.61 -12.43 3.32
N SER A 320 17.71 -12.13 4.01
CA SER A 320 17.79 -10.94 4.86
C SER A 320 17.90 -9.71 3.98
N PHE A 321 17.06 -8.71 4.22
CA PHE A 321 17.00 -7.49 3.41
C PHE A 321 17.55 -6.31 4.22
N ASN A 322 18.46 -5.52 3.66
CA ASN A 322 19.34 -4.64 4.44
C ASN A 322 18.83 -3.18 4.55
N LEU A 323 17.60 -3.01 5.04
CA LEU A 323 17.01 -1.70 5.38
C LEU A 323 17.24 -1.32 6.86
N TYR A 324 16.95 -0.06 7.20
CA TYR A 324 17.05 0.44 8.58
C TYR A 324 16.15 -0.37 9.54
N SER A 325 16.73 -0.86 10.64
CA SER A 325 15.99 -1.62 11.65
C SER A 325 15.23 -0.75 12.66
N SER A 326 15.61 0.52 12.88
CA SER A 326 14.91 1.39 13.84
C SER A 326 13.44 1.62 13.46
N ALA A 327 12.55 1.60 14.45
CA ALA A 327 11.12 1.86 14.27
C ALA A 327 10.82 3.28 13.74
N ASP A 328 11.75 4.22 13.89
CA ASP A 328 11.67 5.57 13.31
C ASP A 328 11.65 5.53 11.78
N TRP A 329 12.25 4.50 11.16
CA TRP A 329 12.22 4.34 9.71
C TRP A 329 11.09 3.40 9.31
N GLN A 330 10.19 3.89 8.47
CA GLN A 330 9.01 3.17 7.99
C GLN A 330 8.89 3.37 6.48
N ILE A 331 8.45 2.33 5.76
CA ILE A 331 8.01 2.49 4.37
C ILE A 331 6.83 3.44 4.37
N GLN A 332 6.83 4.40 3.45
CA GLN A 332 5.66 5.24 3.25
C GLN A 332 4.70 4.59 2.26
N ASN A 333 3.44 4.56 2.67
CA ASN A 333 2.25 4.13 1.93
C ASN A 333 1.17 5.19 2.15
#